data_AF-A0A1Z5KB48-F1
#
_entry.id   AF-A0A1Z5KB48-F1
#
_cell.length_a   1.000
_cell.length_b   1.000
_cell.length_c   1.000
_cell.angle_alpha   90.00
_cell.angle_beta   90.00
_cell.angle_gamma   90.00
#
_symmetry.space_group_name_H-M   'P 1'
#
loop_
_entity.id
_entity.type
_entity.pdbx_description
1 polymer ?
#
loop_
_entity_poly.entity_id
_entity_poly.type
_entity_poly.pdbx_seq_one_letter_code
_entity_poly.pdbx_strand_id
1 'polypeptide(L)'
;MNSELSSNDNAALQAHRKQANLKLLQRTCRPTINDITVSATHGVLYEYRSSWHKTTQEGTLFVVQEEDSTASLILLNRHSTENFEVHPLTPDFQVQQQAPYLMFKHEDRVWGIYFPIHEEQQAVFDGLQRVVQQLRMNASATMNNTIGSTHTTTTVATTHTVSTPTTPSTPILPGVALDKKAMQLALLSLMQDDRFLTLLHQQYLKVMRTKAAAAASPSPSASEK
;
A
#
# COMPACT_ATOMS: atom_id res chain seq x y z
N MET A 1 -19.20 25.34 14.65
CA MET A 1 -19.90 24.27 13.90
C MET A 1 -19.24 23.93 12.55
N ASN A 2 -17.97 24.32 12.28
CA ASN A 2 -17.29 24.00 11.00
C ASN A 2 -16.31 22.81 11.06
N SER A 3 -16.10 22.20 12.23
CA SER A 3 -15.10 21.15 12.39
C SER A 3 -15.57 19.75 11.96
N GLU A 4 -16.88 19.50 11.97
CA GLU A 4 -17.44 18.17 11.70
C GLU A 4 -17.50 17.83 10.20
N LEU A 5 -17.78 18.81 9.32
CA LEU A 5 -17.78 18.57 7.87
C LEU A 5 -16.40 18.20 7.33
N SER A 6 -15.33 18.87 7.81
CA SER A 6 -13.95 18.60 7.34
C SER A 6 -13.43 17.23 7.78
N SER A 7 -13.95 16.67 8.89
CA SER A 7 -13.56 15.34 9.37
C SER A 7 -14.13 14.22 8.48
N ASN A 8 -15.41 14.35 8.09
CA ASN A 8 -16.08 13.37 7.24
C ASN A 8 -15.49 13.31 5.83
N ASP A 9 -15.13 14.45 5.24
CA ASP A 9 -14.51 14.50 3.91
C ASP A 9 -13.13 13.82 3.90
N ASN A 10 -12.34 13.98 4.98
CA ASN A 10 -11.06 13.32 5.14
C ASN A 10 -11.21 11.80 5.30
N ALA A 11 -12.19 11.35 6.10
CA ALA A 11 -12.48 9.93 6.26
C ALA A 11 -12.92 9.29 4.94
N ALA A 12 -13.78 9.96 4.17
CA ALA A 12 -14.22 9.48 2.85
C ALA A 12 -13.05 9.37 1.86
N LEU A 13 -12.14 10.36 1.85
CA LEU A 13 -10.95 10.32 1.00
C LEU A 13 -10.00 9.17 1.37
N GLN A 14 -9.78 8.95 2.68
CA GLN A 14 -8.97 7.82 3.14
C GLN A 14 -9.60 6.48 2.78
N ALA A 15 -10.92 6.33 2.93
CA ALA A 15 -11.65 5.13 2.53
C ALA A 15 -11.51 4.88 1.01
N HIS A 16 -11.62 5.93 0.18
CA HIS A 16 -11.44 5.80 -1.26
C HIS A 16 -10.03 5.35 -1.64
N ARG A 17 -9.00 5.93 -1.00
CA ARG A 17 -7.59 5.52 -1.19
C ARG A 17 -7.35 4.06 -0.77
N LYS A 18 -7.87 3.68 0.41
CA LYS A 18 -7.78 2.29 0.91
C LYS A 18 -8.45 1.31 -0.05
N GLN A 19 -9.63 1.66 -0.59
CA GLN A 19 -10.34 0.82 -1.55
C GLN A 19 -9.59 0.66 -2.88
N ALA A 20 -8.95 1.72 -3.38
CA ALA A 20 -8.13 1.67 -4.58
C ALA A 20 -6.89 0.78 -4.39
N ASN A 21 -6.20 0.94 -3.26
CA ASN A 21 -5.05 0.11 -2.89
C ASN A 21 -5.44 -1.36 -2.70
N LEU A 22 -6.59 -1.62 -2.08
CA LEU A 22 -7.09 -2.99 -1.89
C LEU A 22 -7.33 -3.68 -3.23
N LYS A 23 -8.00 -2.99 -4.18
CA LYS A 23 -8.20 -3.52 -5.54
C LYS A 23 -6.88 -3.75 -6.29
N LEU A 24 -5.88 -2.88 -6.07
CA LEU A 24 -4.55 -3.08 -6.62
C LEU A 24 -3.94 -4.38 -6.09
N LEU A 25 -3.89 -4.55 -4.77
CA LEU A 25 -3.33 -5.73 -4.10
C LEU A 25 -4.06 -7.02 -4.50
N GLN A 26 -5.38 -6.98 -4.60
CA GLN A 26 -6.18 -8.12 -5.07
C GLN A 26 -5.83 -8.55 -6.50
N ARG A 27 -5.52 -7.58 -7.37
CA ARG A 27 -5.18 -7.83 -8.77
C ARG A 27 -3.72 -8.26 -8.96
N THR A 28 -2.78 -7.66 -8.23
CA THR A 28 -1.33 -7.86 -8.45
C THR A 28 -0.70 -8.88 -7.53
N CYS A 29 -1.28 -9.10 -6.34
CA CYS A 29 -0.81 -10.10 -5.39
C CYS A 29 -1.80 -11.28 -5.40
N ARG A 30 -2.93 -11.15 -4.69
CA ARG A 30 -3.86 -12.28 -4.46
C ARG A 30 -5.30 -11.80 -4.21
N PRO A 31 -6.33 -12.37 -4.87
CA PRO A 31 -7.73 -11.97 -4.69
C PRO A 31 -8.30 -12.17 -3.28
N THR A 32 -7.70 -13.03 -2.46
CA THR A 32 -8.14 -13.36 -1.09
C THR A 32 -7.90 -12.24 -0.08
N ILE A 33 -7.08 -11.23 -0.44
CA ILE A 33 -6.84 -10.06 0.40
C ILE A 33 -8.14 -9.28 0.55
N ASN A 34 -8.65 -9.18 1.78
CA ASN A 34 -9.95 -8.56 2.07
C ASN A 34 -9.83 -7.21 2.79
N ASP A 35 -8.71 -6.95 3.49
CA ASP A 35 -8.49 -5.69 4.18
C ASP A 35 -7.01 -5.28 4.21
N ILE A 36 -6.79 -3.96 4.36
CA ILE A 36 -5.48 -3.36 4.63
C ILE A 36 -5.47 -2.86 6.07
N THR A 37 -4.67 -3.49 6.93
CA THR A 37 -4.53 -3.13 8.34
C THR A 37 -3.70 -1.86 8.52
N VAL A 38 -2.58 -1.75 7.81
CA VAL A 38 -1.71 -0.57 7.80
C VAL A 38 -0.90 -0.51 6.52
N SER A 39 -0.51 0.70 6.10
CA SER A 39 0.35 0.91 4.94
C SER A 39 1.37 2.01 5.21
N ALA A 40 2.54 1.92 4.56
CA ALA A 40 3.52 2.99 4.48
C ALA A 40 3.75 3.36 3.01
N THR A 41 3.91 4.65 2.72
CA THR A 41 4.08 5.13 1.35
C THR A 41 5.39 4.66 0.72
N HIS A 42 6.41 4.42 1.53
CA HIS A 42 7.71 4.00 1.03
C HIS A 42 8.53 3.16 2.02
N GLY A 43 8.97 1.99 1.57
CA GLY A 43 9.95 1.14 2.25
C GLY A 43 11.02 0.64 1.29
N VAL A 44 12.25 0.48 1.81
CA VAL A 44 13.38 -0.09 1.07
C VAL A 44 13.86 -1.34 1.78
N LEU A 45 13.90 -2.48 1.09
CA LEU A 45 14.31 -3.74 1.69
C LEU A 45 15.83 -3.91 1.65
N TYR A 46 16.38 -4.32 2.79
CA TYR A 46 17.77 -4.69 3.00
C TYR A 46 17.85 -6.12 3.51
N GLU A 47 18.86 -6.84 3.06
CA GLU A 47 19.21 -8.16 3.56
C GLU A 47 20.51 -8.08 4.36
N TYR A 48 20.56 -8.72 5.51
CA TYR A 48 21.79 -8.87 6.27
C TYR A 48 22.54 -10.14 5.85
N ARG A 49 23.75 -9.96 5.29
CA ARG A 49 24.69 -11.01 4.91
C ARG A 49 26.07 -10.68 5.46
N SER A 50 26.27 -10.85 6.77
CA SER A 50 27.43 -10.31 7.53
C SER A 50 27.52 -8.78 7.59
N SER A 51 26.91 -8.08 6.64
CA SER A 51 26.64 -6.64 6.62
C SER A 51 25.31 -6.38 5.91
N TRP A 52 24.77 -5.17 6.06
CA TRP A 52 23.53 -4.77 5.39
C TRP A 52 23.75 -4.52 3.90
N HIS A 53 22.93 -5.17 3.07
CA HIS A 53 22.94 -5.01 1.62
C HIS A 53 21.59 -4.49 1.15
N LYS A 54 21.59 -3.36 0.45
CA LYS A 54 20.39 -2.84 -0.20
C LYS A 54 19.95 -3.81 -1.31
N THR A 55 18.67 -4.17 -1.33
CA THR A 55 18.08 -4.96 -2.41
C THR A 55 17.50 -4.07 -3.50
N THR A 56 17.01 -4.68 -4.58
CA THR A 56 16.24 -4.00 -5.65
C THR A 56 14.77 -3.76 -5.27
N GLN A 57 14.32 -4.24 -4.12
CA GLN A 57 12.93 -4.19 -3.70
C GLN A 57 12.67 -2.92 -2.88
N GLU A 58 11.93 -1.99 -3.47
CA GLU A 58 11.63 -0.69 -2.91
C GLU A 58 10.26 -0.20 -3.43
N GLY A 59 9.40 0.29 -2.55
CA GLY A 59 8.05 0.72 -2.93
C GLY A 59 7.08 0.81 -1.76
N THR A 60 5.80 0.58 -2.01
CA THR A 60 4.74 0.78 -1.01
C THR A 60 4.60 -0.46 -0.15
N LEU A 61 4.56 -0.30 1.18
CA LEU A 61 4.45 -1.41 2.12
C LEU A 61 3.02 -1.53 2.65
N PHE A 62 2.52 -2.75 2.77
CA PHE A 62 1.20 -3.08 3.29
C PHE A 62 1.28 -4.22 4.29
N VAL A 63 0.50 -4.10 5.37
CA VAL A 63 0.09 -5.24 6.19
C VAL A 63 -1.38 -5.48 5.88
N VAL A 64 -1.70 -6.70 5.46
CA VAL A 64 -3.02 -7.06 4.94
C VAL A 64 -3.61 -8.25 5.68
N GLN A 65 -4.92 -8.40 5.59
CA GLN A 65 -5.68 -9.52 6.15
C GLN A 65 -6.47 -10.26 5.06
N GLU A 66 -6.76 -11.52 5.32
CA GLU A 66 -7.47 -12.46 4.46
C GLU A 66 -8.57 -13.21 5.23
N GLU A 67 -9.39 -13.97 4.51
CA GLU A 67 -10.64 -14.57 4.99
C GLU A 67 -10.42 -15.55 6.18
N ASP A 68 -9.31 -16.28 6.19
CA ASP A 68 -8.99 -17.26 7.25
C ASP A 68 -8.24 -16.65 8.45
N SER A 69 -8.39 -15.35 8.69
CA SER A 69 -7.57 -14.58 9.64
C SER A 69 -6.06 -14.62 9.33
N THR A 70 -5.68 -15.09 8.15
CA THR A 70 -4.32 -15.03 7.64
C THR A 70 -3.94 -13.58 7.40
N ALA A 71 -2.73 -13.21 7.76
CA ALA A 71 -2.19 -11.88 7.50
C ALA A 71 -0.88 -11.98 6.72
N SER A 72 -0.55 -10.92 5.99
CA SER A 72 0.67 -10.87 5.17
C SER A 72 1.32 -9.49 5.25
N LEU A 73 2.65 -9.46 5.14
CA LEU A 73 3.43 -8.24 4.93
C LEU A 73 3.87 -8.20 3.47
N ILE A 74 3.49 -7.16 2.73
CA ILE A 74 3.77 -7.05 1.29
C ILE A 74 4.47 -5.73 1.01
N LEU A 75 5.65 -5.78 0.38
CA LEU A 75 6.30 -4.63 -0.23
C LEU A 75 6.07 -4.67 -1.74
N LEU A 76 5.12 -3.87 -2.22
CA LEU A 76 4.87 -3.70 -3.65
C LEU A 76 6.01 -2.92 -4.27
N ASN A 77 6.77 -3.58 -5.14
CA ASN A 77 7.91 -2.98 -5.80
C ASN A 77 7.43 -2.00 -6.88
N ARG A 78 8.09 -0.83 -6.97
CA ARG A 78 7.77 0.18 -8.00
C ARG A 78 8.63 0.05 -9.26
N HIS A 79 9.68 -0.77 -9.23
CA HIS A 79 10.64 -0.92 -10.31
C HIS A 79 10.49 -2.25 -11.08
N SER A 80 9.73 -3.21 -10.54
CA SER A 80 9.42 -4.49 -11.19
C SER A 80 8.11 -5.06 -10.67
N THR A 81 7.62 -6.13 -11.29
CA THR A 81 6.46 -6.91 -10.82
C THR A 81 6.82 -7.93 -9.72
N GLU A 82 8.11 -8.13 -9.46
CA GLU A 82 8.60 -8.95 -8.35
C GLU A 82 8.50 -8.18 -7.03
N ASN A 83 7.58 -8.64 -6.17
CA ASN A 83 7.27 -8.05 -4.87
C ASN A 83 7.88 -8.91 -3.76
N PHE A 84 8.19 -8.29 -2.62
CA PHE A 84 8.56 -9.02 -1.41
C PHE A 84 7.31 -9.30 -0.60
N GLU A 85 7.12 -10.53 -0.16
CA GLU A 85 5.98 -10.91 0.67
C GLU A 85 6.42 -11.85 1.79
N VAL A 86 5.94 -11.60 3.01
CA VAL A 86 5.95 -12.57 4.11
C VAL A 86 4.53 -13.06 4.25
N HIS A 87 4.29 -14.30 3.80
CA HIS A 87 2.98 -14.93 3.81
C HIS A 87 3.10 -16.44 4.11
N PRO A 88 2.31 -16.99 5.05
CA PRO A 88 1.50 -16.25 6.03
C PRO A 88 2.39 -15.63 7.12
N LEU A 89 1.94 -14.53 7.73
CA LEU A 89 2.47 -14.10 9.03
C LEU A 89 2.08 -15.12 10.09
N THR A 90 3.05 -15.57 10.87
CA THR A 90 2.86 -16.59 11.90
C THR A 90 2.71 -15.95 13.29
N PRO A 91 2.08 -16.63 14.26
CA PRO A 91 1.97 -16.12 15.64
C PRO A 91 3.32 -15.89 16.34
N ASP A 92 4.37 -16.58 15.91
CA ASP A 92 5.74 -16.47 16.39
C ASP A 92 6.57 -15.45 15.59
N PHE A 93 6.00 -14.76 14.59
CA PHE A 93 6.69 -13.71 13.87
C PHE A 93 7.20 -12.63 14.83
N GLN A 94 8.49 -12.29 14.70
CA GLN A 94 9.16 -11.30 15.52
C GLN A 94 9.65 -10.15 14.65
N VAL A 95 9.18 -8.95 14.99
CA VAL A 95 9.68 -7.70 14.43
C VAL A 95 10.29 -6.86 15.55
N GLN A 96 11.43 -6.25 15.26
CA GLN A 96 12.12 -5.31 16.14
C GLN A 96 12.18 -3.95 15.46
N GLN A 97 11.89 -2.90 16.22
CA GLN A 97 12.07 -1.53 15.77
C GLN A 97 13.46 -1.06 16.17
N GLN A 98 14.31 -0.79 15.19
CA GLN A 98 15.63 -0.18 15.37
C GLN A 98 15.77 0.94 14.35
N ALA A 99 15.38 2.16 14.73
CA ALA A 99 15.38 3.30 13.82
C ALA A 99 16.73 3.42 13.07
N PRO A 100 16.71 3.56 11.73
CA PRO A 100 15.55 3.81 10.85
C PRO A 100 14.88 2.55 10.25
N TYR A 101 15.15 1.35 10.80
CA TYR A 101 14.72 0.07 10.26
C TYR A 101 13.66 -0.64 11.09
N LEU A 102 12.78 -1.40 10.43
CA LEU A 102 12.13 -2.55 11.05
C LEU A 102 12.89 -3.81 10.66
N MET A 103 13.28 -4.60 11.65
CA MET A 103 14.08 -5.81 11.46
C MET A 103 13.28 -7.05 11.81
N PHE A 104 13.37 -8.10 11.00
CA PHE A 104 12.69 -9.37 11.24
C PHE A 104 13.43 -10.52 10.57
N LYS A 105 13.08 -11.75 10.94
CA LYS A 105 13.57 -12.96 10.28
C LYS A 105 12.51 -13.54 9.36
N HIS A 106 12.94 -14.01 8.19
CA HIS A 106 12.11 -14.73 7.25
C HIS A 106 12.99 -15.61 6.36
N GLU A 107 12.63 -16.88 6.20
CA GLU A 107 13.40 -17.89 5.42
C GLU A 107 14.89 -17.94 5.80
N ASP A 108 15.18 -18.06 7.10
CA ASP A 108 16.55 -18.08 7.68
C ASP A 108 17.41 -16.84 7.40
N ARG A 109 16.84 -15.79 6.80
CA ARG A 109 17.48 -14.52 6.54
C ARG A 109 17.01 -13.45 7.51
N VAL A 110 17.89 -12.50 7.78
CA VAL A 110 17.55 -11.29 8.55
C VAL A 110 17.31 -10.16 7.55
N TRP A 111 16.11 -9.61 7.61
CA TRP A 111 15.66 -8.52 6.75
C TRP A 111 15.54 -7.23 7.55
N GLY A 112 15.76 -6.11 6.87
CA GLY A 112 15.57 -4.76 7.39
C GLY A 112 14.78 -3.95 6.39
N ILE A 113 13.68 -3.31 6.80
CA ILE A 113 12.96 -2.35 5.95
C ILE A 113 13.30 -0.96 6.46
N TYR A 114 13.94 -0.16 5.61
CA TYR A 114 14.20 1.25 5.88
C TYR A 114 12.95 2.08 5.58
N PHE A 115 12.63 3.02 6.47
CA PHE A 115 11.54 3.98 6.30
C PHE A 115 12.11 5.41 6.28
N PRO A 116 11.79 6.21 5.24
CA PRO A 116 12.15 7.63 5.25
C PRO A 116 11.38 8.45 6.29
N ILE A 117 10.16 8.01 6.64
CA ILE A 117 9.24 8.69 7.55
C ILE A 117 9.11 7.84 8.82
N HIS A 118 9.51 8.40 9.97
CA HIS A 118 9.52 7.69 11.25
C HIS A 118 8.10 7.34 11.73
N GLU A 119 7.13 8.22 11.48
CA GLU A 119 5.72 7.99 11.82
C GLU A 119 5.14 6.78 11.09
N GLU A 120 5.54 6.57 9.83
CA GLU A 120 5.14 5.39 9.06
C GLU A 120 5.82 4.12 9.59
N GLN A 121 7.11 4.20 9.98
CA GLN A 121 7.81 3.10 10.63
C GLN A 121 7.08 2.65 11.91
N GLN A 122 6.72 3.62 12.78
CA GLN A 122 6.01 3.35 14.01
C GLN A 122 4.63 2.74 13.76
N ALA A 123 3.86 3.32 12.83
CA ALA A 123 2.53 2.83 12.49
C ALA A 123 2.56 1.38 11.97
N VAL A 124 3.55 1.05 11.12
CA VAL A 124 3.73 -0.32 10.62
C VAL A 124 4.15 -1.27 11.73
N PHE A 125 5.07 -0.86 12.61
CA PHE A 125 5.47 -1.67 13.76
C PHE A 125 4.29 -2.00 14.67
N ASP A 126 3.52 -0.99 15.07
CA ASP A 126 2.34 -1.15 15.93
C ASP A 126 1.27 -2.01 15.24
N GLY A 127 1.09 -1.83 13.93
CA GLY A 127 0.19 -2.64 13.12
C GLY A 127 0.60 -4.12 13.10
N LEU A 128 1.88 -4.41 12.87
CA LEU A 128 2.42 -5.77 12.91
C LEU A 128 2.27 -6.40 14.29
N GLN A 129 2.60 -5.68 15.36
CA GLN A 129 2.44 -6.17 16.74
C GLN A 129 0.98 -6.54 17.03
N ARG A 130 0.03 -5.70 16.61
CA ARG A 130 -1.41 -5.95 16.76
C ARG A 130 -1.85 -7.21 16.01
N VAL A 131 -1.43 -7.36 14.76
CA VAL A 131 -1.77 -8.53 13.93
C VAL A 131 -1.20 -9.81 14.53
N VAL A 132 0.09 -9.81 14.91
CA VAL A 132 0.74 -10.97 15.54
C VAL A 132 0.04 -11.34 16.85
N GLN A 133 -0.36 -10.36 17.66
CA GLN A 133 -1.12 -10.61 18.89
C GLN A 133 -2.48 -11.24 18.61
N GLN A 134 -3.20 -10.80 17.56
CA GLN A 134 -4.47 -11.42 17.15
C GLN A 134 -4.27 -12.88 16.71
N LEU A 135 -3.22 -13.16 15.94
CA LEU A 135 -2.87 -14.52 15.51
C LEU A 135 -2.59 -15.44 16.72
N ARG A 136 -1.90 -14.95 17.76
CA ARG A 136 -1.66 -15.71 19.01
C ARG A 136 -2.95 -16.03 19.76
N MET A 137 -3.88 -15.08 19.82
CA MET A 137 -5.18 -15.28 20.47
C MET A 137 -6.02 -16.31 19.70
N ASN A 138 -6.05 -16.22 18.38
CA ASN A 138 -6.79 -17.16 17.53
C ASN A 138 -6.22 -18.59 17.64
N ALA A 139 -4.89 -18.73 17.64
CA ALA A 139 -4.23 -20.03 17.83
C ALA A 139 -4.55 -20.67 19.20
N SER A 140 -4.64 -19.85 20.26
CA SER A 140 -4.99 -20.32 21.61
C SER A 140 -6.46 -20.72 21.73
N ALA A 141 -7.37 -20.05 21.02
CA ALA A 141 -8.80 -20.36 21.01
C ALA A 141 -9.10 -21.71 20.33
N THR A 142 -8.38 -22.05 19.25
CA THR A 142 -8.52 -23.35 18.57
C THR A 142 -8.13 -24.52 19.48
N MET A 143 -7.13 -24.34 20.35
CA MET A 143 -6.68 -25.40 21.28
C MET A 143 -7.70 -25.70 22.40
N ASN A 144 -8.50 -24.73 22.83
CA ASN A 144 -9.51 -24.94 23.87
C ASN A 144 -10.81 -25.59 23.36
N ASN A 145 -11.06 -25.62 22.05
CA ASN A 145 -12.31 -26.14 21.49
C ASN A 145 -12.24 -27.62 21.04
N THR A 146 -11.13 -28.33 21.31
CA THR A 146 -10.94 -29.74 20.89
C THR A 146 -11.32 -30.76 21.98
N ILE A 147 -11.67 -30.32 23.20
CA ILE A 147 -12.16 -31.21 24.27
C ILE A 147 -13.65 -30.92 24.49
N GLY A 148 -14.50 -31.42 23.58
CA GLY A 148 -15.94 -31.37 23.80
C GLY A 148 -16.82 -31.38 22.56
N SER A 149 -16.73 -32.41 21.71
CA SER A 149 -17.92 -32.91 21.01
C SER A 149 -17.66 -34.30 20.41
N THR A 150 -18.13 -35.33 21.10
CA THR A 150 -18.39 -36.65 20.53
C THR A 150 -19.79 -36.65 19.89
N HIS A 151 -19.98 -37.53 18.89
CA HIS A 151 -21.23 -37.88 18.19
C HIS A 151 -21.60 -36.98 16.98
N THR A 152 -22.00 -37.43 15.79
CA THR A 152 -22.28 -38.75 15.21
C THR A 152 -22.46 -38.56 13.68
N THR A 153 -21.97 -39.51 12.89
CA THR A 153 -22.27 -39.73 11.47
C THR A 153 -23.78 -39.91 11.22
N THR A 154 -24.38 -39.28 10.20
CA THR A 154 -25.53 -39.79 9.40
C THR A 154 -25.83 -38.91 8.16
N THR A 155 -25.42 -39.43 7.00
CA THR A 155 -26.11 -39.66 5.71
C THR A 155 -27.45 -38.97 5.30
N VAL A 156 -27.52 -38.59 3.99
CA VAL A 156 -28.63 -38.63 2.98
C VAL A 156 -29.41 -37.34 2.56
N ALA A 157 -29.36 -37.09 1.22
CA ALA A 157 -30.32 -36.57 0.21
C ALA A 157 -30.81 -35.11 0.08
N THR A 158 -30.48 -34.54 -1.08
CA THR A 158 -31.32 -34.00 -2.20
C THR A 158 -32.76 -33.52 -1.94
N THR A 159 -33.11 -32.28 -2.32
CA THR A 159 -33.94 -31.91 -3.50
C THR A 159 -34.23 -30.40 -3.61
N HIS A 160 -33.99 -29.86 -4.82
CA HIS A 160 -34.62 -28.75 -5.56
C HIS A 160 -35.49 -27.68 -4.88
N THR A 161 -35.19 -26.39 -5.16
CA THR A 161 -36.19 -25.49 -5.79
C THR A 161 -35.53 -24.30 -6.49
N VAL A 162 -36.15 -23.93 -7.61
CA VAL A 162 -35.82 -22.95 -8.65
C VAL A 162 -35.98 -21.51 -8.17
N SER A 163 -35.10 -20.59 -8.61
CA SER A 163 -35.41 -19.18 -8.96
C SER A 163 -34.20 -18.44 -9.58
N THR A 164 -34.27 -18.18 -10.88
CA THR A 164 -33.73 -17.00 -11.57
C THR A 164 -34.93 -16.21 -12.11
N PRO A 165 -34.89 -14.91 -12.47
CA PRO A 165 -33.71 -14.13 -12.92
C PRO A 165 -33.67 -12.68 -12.41
N THR A 166 -32.55 -11.97 -12.60
CA THR A 166 -32.47 -10.68 -13.32
C THR A 166 -31.09 -10.03 -13.13
N THR A 167 -30.33 -10.00 -14.23
CA THR A 167 -29.31 -8.98 -14.51
C THR A 167 -30.03 -7.68 -14.86
N PRO A 168 -29.41 -6.52 -14.60
CA PRO A 168 -29.03 -5.71 -15.75
C PRO A 168 -27.64 -5.08 -15.62
N SER A 169 -26.86 -5.32 -16.68
CA SER A 169 -26.16 -4.28 -17.43
C SER A 169 -25.01 -3.52 -16.76
N THR A 170 -23.81 -4.03 -17.06
CA THR A 170 -22.59 -3.27 -17.33
C THR A 170 -22.87 -2.00 -18.14
N PRO A 171 -22.24 -0.86 -17.83
CA PRO A 171 -21.83 0.12 -18.83
C PRO A 171 -20.36 -0.10 -19.18
N ILE A 172 -20.11 -0.25 -20.47
CA ILE A 172 -18.81 -0.35 -21.12
C ILE A 172 -18.34 1.07 -21.51
N LEU A 173 -17.09 1.44 -21.11
CA LEU A 173 -16.15 2.47 -21.64
C LEU A 173 -16.61 3.96 -21.62
N PRO A 174 -15.76 5.00 -21.87
CA PRO A 174 -14.29 5.15 -22.01
C PRO A 174 -13.70 6.29 -21.12
N GLY A 175 -12.38 6.52 -21.19
CA GLY A 175 -11.62 7.67 -20.65
C GLY A 175 -12.36 8.66 -19.72
N VAL A 176 -12.19 8.50 -18.41
CA VAL A 176 -12.76 9.42 -17.42
C VAL A 176 -12.06 10.77 -17.57
N ALA A 177 -12.72 11.71 -18.23
CA ALA A 177 -12.44 13.12 -18.06
C ALA A 177 -12.56 13.42 -16.55
N LEU A 178 -11.45 13.80 -15.92
CA LEU A 178 -11.49 14.28 -14.55
C LEU A 178 -12.45 15.48 -14.51
N ASP A 179 -13.51 15.38 -13.71
CA ASP A 179 -14.39 16.51 -13.52
C ASP A 179 -13.60 17.69 -12.90
N LYS A 180 -14.07 18.92 -13.13
CA LYS A 180 -13.37 20.14 -12.68
C LYS A 180 -13.05 20.12 -11.18
N LYS A 181 -13.92 19.53 -10.36
CA LYS A 181 -13.77 19.47 -8.90
C LYS A 181 -12.73 18.40 -8.52
N ALA A 182 -12.76 17.24 -9.16
CA ALA A 182 -11.76 16.18 -9.00
C ALA A 182 -10.36 16.67 -9.43
N MET A 183 -10.27 17.43 -10.52
CA MET A 183 -9.03 18.04 -10.97
C MET A 183 -8.52 19.10 -9.99
N GLN A 184 -9.42 19.97 -9.49
CA GLN A 184 -9.05 20.97 -8.48
C GLN A 184 -8.55 20.33 -7.18
N LEU A 185 -9.20 19.25 -6.71
CA LEU A 185 -8.77 18.53 -5.51
C LEU A 185 -7.44 17.82 -5.71
N ALA A 186 -7.22 17.20 -6.87
CA ALA A 186 -5.95 16.59 -7.20
C ALA A 186 -4.82 17.63 -7.23
N LEU A 187 -5.04 18.78 -7.86
CA LEU A 187 -4.08 19.90 -7.89
C LEU A 187 -3.81 20.46 -6.50
N LEU A 188 -4.84 20.64 -5.67
CA LEU A 188 -4.68 21.14 -4.31
C LEU A 188 -3.91 20.15 -3.43
N SER A 189 -4.15 18.85 -3.60
CA SER A 189 -3.40 17.79 -2.92
C SER A 189 -1.95 17.73 -3.38
N LEU A 190 -1.69 17.91 -4.67
CA LEU A 190 -0.32 18.00 -5.21
C LEU A 190 0.40 19.24 -4.66
N MET A 191 -0.31 20.36 -4.53
CA MET A 191 0.23 21.60 -3.95
C MET A 191 0.50 21.53 -2.44
N GLN A 192 0.04 20.50 -1.74
CA GLN A 192 0.39 20.26 -0.33
C GLN A 192 1.59 19.32 -0.18
N ASP A 193 2.06 18.69 -1.26
CA ASP A 193 3.27 17.86 -1.25
C ASP A 193 4.49 18.75 -1.53
N ASP A 194 5.33 18.96 -0.50
CA ASP A 194 6.56 19.76 -0.60
C ASP A 194 7.53 19.25 -1.67
N ARG A 195 7.49 17.96 -2.00
CA ARG A 195 8.33 17.39 -3.07
C ARG A 195 7.82 17.81 -4.43
N PHE A 196 6.49 17.90 -4.61
CA PHE A 196 5.89 18.43 -5.83
C PHE A 196 6.22 19.92 -5.99
N LEU A 197 6.12 20.72 -4.92
CA LEU A 197 6.51 22.13 -4.95
C LEU A 197 7.99 22.30 -5.29
N THR A 198 8.85 21.48 -4.70
CA THR A 198 10.28 21.47 -4.99
C THR A 198 10.55 21.13 -6.46
N LEU A 199 9.88 20.10 -6.99
CA LEU A 199 10.02 19.70 -8.38
C LEU A 199 9.50 20.78 -9.35
N LEU A 200 8.36 21.39 -9.04
CA LEU A 200 7.77 22.47 -9.84
C LEU A 200 8.67 23.71 -9.86
N HIS A 201 9.21 24.09 -8.70
CA HIS A 201 10.14 25.20 -8.56
C HIS A 201 11.45 24.94 -9.33
N GLN A 202 12.00 23.72 -9.25
CA GLN A 202 13.19 23.35 -10.02
C GLN A 202 12.95 23.46 -11.54
N GLN A 203 11.79 23.02 -12.02
CA GLN A 203 11.47 23.14 -13.45
C GLN A 203 11.24 24.59 -13.87
N TYR A 204 10.57 25.39 -13.03
CA TYR A 204 10.43 26.84 -13.27
C TYR A 204 11.81 27.52 -13.42
N LEU A 205 12.75 27.25 -12.50
CA LEU A 205 14.10 27.81 -12.57
C LEU A 205 14.85 27.34 -13.82
N LYS A 206 14.67 26.08 -14.23
CA LYS A 206 15.28 25.55 -15.46
C LYS A 206 14.79 26.32 -16.69
N VAL A 207 13.48 26.56 -16.79
CA VAL A 207 12.87 27.33 -17.90
C VAL A 207 13.30 28.80 -17.88
N MET A 208 13.42 29.41 -16.71
CA MET A 208 13.87 30.80 -16.60
C MET A 208 15.35 30.94 -17.00
N ARG A 209 16.20 29.98 -16.65
CA ARG A 209 17.60 29.95 -17.08
C ARG A 209 17.74 29.75 -18.59
N THR A 210 16.97 28.86 -19.21
CA THR A 210 17.00 28.68 -20.66
C THR A 210 16.50 29.90 -21.42
N LYS A 211 15.46 30.58 -20.91
CA LYS A 211 15.02 31.88 -21.47
C LYS A 211 16.06 32.97 -21.33
N ALA A 212 16.74 33.07 -20.19
CA ALA A 212 17.81 34.03 -19.98
C ALA A 212 19.02 33.76 -20.90
N ALA A 213 19.38 32.49 -21.11
CA ALA A 213 20.45 32.10 -22.01
C ALA A 213 20.12 32.40 -23.49
N ALA A 214 18.87 32.20 -23.92
CA ALA A 214 18.41 32.54 -25.26
C ALA A 214 18.35 34.05 -25.52
N ALA A 215 18.12 34.86 -24.48
CA ALA A 215 18.18 36.32 -24.57
C ALA A 215 19.63 36.86 -24.55
N ALA A 216 20.59 36.07 -24.06
CA ALA A 216 22.01 36.44 -23.95
C ALA A 216 22.87 36.00 -25.16
N SER A 217 22.31 35.22 -26.11
CA SER A 217 22.95 34.93 -27.39
C SER A 217 22.66 36.04 -28.41
N PRO A 218 23.64 36.90 -28.77
CA PRO A 218 23.45 37.87 -29.84
C PRO A 218 23.37 37.14 -31.19
N SER A 219 22.43 37.57 -32.02
CA SER A 219 22.30 37.15 -33.42
C SER A 219 23.62 37.31 -34.18
N PRO A 220 23.98 36.37 -35.07
CA PRO A 220 25.17 36.51 -35.90
C PRO A 220 25.01 37.73 -36.81
N SER A 221 26.02 38.59 -36.79
CA SER A 221 26.17 39.72 -37.69
C SER A 221 26.06 39.25 -39.15
N ALA A 222 24.94 39.54 -39.80
CA ALA A 222 24.88 39.56 -41.25
C ALA A 222 25.50 40.88 -41.71
N SER A 223 26.74 40.82 -42.17
CA SER A 223 27.36 41.87 -42.99
C SER A 223 28.26 41.22 -44.03
N GLU A 224 28.24 41.83 -45.21
CA GLU A 224 29.05 41.60 -46.41
C GLU A 224 28.52 40.57 -47.43
N LYS A 225 27.70 41.05 -48.36
CA LYS A 225 28.23 41.67 -49.60
C LYS A 225 27.22 42.62 -50.23
#